data_AF-A0A7L7S146-F1
#
_entry.id   AF-A0A7L7S146-F1
#
_cell.length_a   1.000
_cell.length_b   1.000
_cell.length_c   1.000
_cell.angle_alpha   90.00
_cell.angle_beta   90.00
_cell.angle_gamma   90.00
#
_symmetry.space_group_name_H-M   'P 1'
#
loop_
_entity.id
_entity.type
_entity.pdbx_description
1 polymer ?
#
loop_
_entity_poly.entity_id
_entity_poly.type
_entity_poly.pdbx_seq_one_letter_code
_entity_poly.pdbx_strand_id
1 'polypeptide(L)' 'MLSTILASVYFSCLLGFSFVSHPIVYCLLLIGAALSISGLGYLVVGFSWYLVVFCLVYVGGVYVLFIFVSIHTPNP' A
#
# COMPACT_ATOMS: atom_id res chain seq x y z
N MET A 1 14.81 -15.04 3.47
CA MET A 1 14.79 -13.96 4.48
C MET A 1 14.11 -12.70 3.97
N LEU A 2 14.49 -12.18 2.79
CA LEU A 2 13.82 -10.97 2.26
C LEU A 2 12.32 -11.19 1.96
N SER A 3 11.97 -12.29 1.30
CA SER A 3 10.57 -12.64 1.01
C SER A 3 9.70 -12.78 2.26
N THR A 4 10.24 -13.40 3.32
CA THR A 4 9.54 -13.57 4.60
C THR A 4 9.33 -12.25 5.32
N ILE A 5 10.28 -11.31 5.23
CA ILE A 5 10.13 -9.95 5.78
C ILE A 5 9.08 -9.17 4.99
N LEU A 6 9.11 -9.22 3.66
CA LEU A 6 8.11 -8.56 2.84
C LEU A 6 6.70 -9.11 3.10
N ALA A 7 6.58 -10.44 3.26
CA ALA A 7 5.31 -11.08 3.60
C ALA A 7 4.81 -10.66 4.99
N SER A 8 5.68 -10.62 6.00
CA SER A 8 5.28 -10.19 7.34
C SER A 8 4.85 -8.73 7.38
N VAL A 9 5.53 -7.84 6.65
CA VAL A 9 5.14 -6.44 6.49
C VAL A 9 3.77 -6.35 5.82
N TYR A 10 3.55 -7.09 4.73
CA TYR A 10 2.25 -7.11 4.03
C TYR A 10 1.09 -7.48 4.97
N PHE A 11 1.22 -8.61 5.68
CA PHE A 11 0.18 -9.05 6.62
C PHE A 11 0.01 -8.09 7.80
N SER A 12 1.10 -7.50 8.30
CA SER A 12 1.04 -6.49 9.38
C SER A 12 0.28 -5.24 8.93
N CYS A 13 0.53 -4.76 7.70
CA CYS A 13 -0.20 -3.63 7.14
C CYS A 13 -1.69 -3.94 6.94
N LEU A 14 -2.04 -5.15 6.48
CA LEU A 14 -3.44 -5.57 6.36
C LEU A 14 -4.15 -5.72 7.71
N LEU A 15 -3.47 -6.27 8.70
CA LEU A 15 -4.00 -6.34 10.07
C LEU A 15 -4.18 -4.93 10.64
N GLY A 16 -3.19 -4.06 10.51
CA GLY A 16 -3.28 -2.65 10.91
C GLY A 16 -4.45 -1.94 10.23
N PHE A 17 -4.67 -2.21 8.93
CA PHE A 17 -5.80 -1.67 8.18
C PHE A 17 -7.15 -2.08 8.79
N SER A 18 -7.28 -3.29 9.34
CA SER A 18 -8.55 -3.70 9.96
C SER A 18 -8.89 -3.00 11.28
N PHE A 19 -7.89 -2.44 11.98
CA PHE A 19 -8.08 -1.87 13.33
C PHE A 19 -7.99 -0.34 13.40
N VAL A 20 -7.34 0.32 12.44
CA VAL A 20 -7.13 1.77 12.48
C VAL A 20 -8.25 2.47 11.74
N SER A 21 -8.97 3.41 12.37
CA SER A 21 -10.08 4.16 11.75
C SER A 21 -9.70 5.50 11.11
N HIS A 22 -8.44 5.94 11.25
CA HIS A 22 -8.01 7.26 10.77
C HIS A 22 -7.66 7.21 9.26
N PRO A 23 -8.33 7.99 8.38
CA PRO A 23 -8.25 7.84 6.92
C PRO A 23 -6.86 8.10 6.32
N ILE A 24 -6.08 8.97 6.96
CA ILE A 24 -4.67 9.20 6.60
C ILE A 24 -3.81 7.96 6.87
N VAL A 25 -3.97 7.35 8.05
CA VAL A 25 -3.19 6.18 8.45
C VAL A 25 -3.59 4.96 7.63
N TYR A 26 -4.88 4.82 7.30
CA TYR A 26 -5.38 3.85 6.33
C TYR A 26 -4.63 3.93 4.99
N CYS A 27 -4.49 5.12 4.41
CA CYS A 27 -3.82 5.31 3.12
C CYS A 27 -2.32 4.93 3.20
N LEU A 28 -1.64 5.30 4.29
CA LEU A 28 -0.24 4.95 4.50
C LEU A 28 -0.03 3.42 4.63
N LEU A 29 -0.93 2.74 5.34
CA LEU A 29 -0.89 1.27 5.48
C LEU A 29 -1.10 0.57 4.13
N LEU A 30 -2.03 1.08 3.30
CA LEU A 30 -2.26 0.56 1.94
C LEU A 30 -1.04 0.76 1.02
N ILE A 31 -0.36 1.90 1.09
CA ILE A 31 0.88 2.15 0.33
C ILE A 31 1.99 1.19 0.78
N GLY A 32 2.14 0.99 2.09
CA GLY A 32 3.11 0.04 2.65
C GLY A 32 2.85 -1.40 2.19
N ALA A 33 1.59 -1.83 2.20
CA ALA A 33 1.18 -3.12 1.67
C ALA A 33 1.50 -3.25 0.17
N ALA A 34 1.19 -2.23 -0.64
CA ALA A 34 1.48 -2.23 -2.08
C ALA A 34 2.97 -2.35 -2.40
N LEU A 35 3.84 -1.65 -1.65
CA LEU A 35 5.29 -1.74 -1.81
C LEU A 35 5.84 -3.11 -1.40
N SER A 36 5.31 -3.70 -0.33
CA SER A 36 5.73 -5.03 0.11
C SER A 36 5.33 -6.14 -0.87
N ILE A 37 4.10 -6.12 -1.38
CA ILE A 37 3.61 -7.14 -2.32
C ILE A 37 4.24 -6.98 -3.71
N SER A 38 4.54 -5.76 -4.14
CA SER A 38 5.31 -5.54 -5.36
C SER A 38 6.74 -6.05 -5.22
N GLY A 39 7.42 -5.77 -4.10
CA GLY A 39 8.72 -6.37 -3.83
C GLY A 39 8.70 -7.91 -3.89
N LEU A 40 7.69 -8.54 -3.30
CA LEU A 40 7.48 -9.99 -3.39
C LEU A 40 7.20 -10.48 -4.80
N GLY A 41 6.30 -9.80 -5.52
CA GLY A 41 5.94 -10.13 -6.90
C GLY A 41 7.15 -10.05 -7.83
N TYR A 42 8.04 -9.08 -7.63
CA TYR A 42 9.30 -8.98 -8.37
C TYR A 42 10.23 -10.16 -8.09
N LEU A 43 10.36 -10.58 -6.83
CA LEU A 43 11.20 -11.72 -6.46
C LEU A 43 10.71 -13.04 -7.05
N VAL A 44 9.40 -13.20 -7.25
CA VAL A 44 8.79 -14.44 -7.77
C VAL A 44 8.70 -14.44 -9.29
N VAL A 45 8.22 -13.35 -9.90
CA VAL A 45 7.93 -13.27 -11.34
C VAL A 45 9.14 -12.75 -12.13
N GLY A 46 10.02 -11.95 -11.51
CA GLY A 46 11.22 -11.38 -12.14
C GLY A 46 10.95 -10.27 -13.18
N PHE A 47 9.70 -10.02 -13.55
CA PHE A 47 9.33 -9.07 -14.61
C PHE A 47 8.79 -7.75 -14.04
N SER A 48 9.55 -6.66 -14.19
CA SER A 48 9.28 -5.35 -13.59
C SER A 48 8.04 -4.62 -14.12
N TRP A 49 7.62 -4.91 -15.36
CA TRP A 49 6.49 -4.22 -16.01
C TRP A 49 5.17 -4.36 -15.24
N TYR A 50 4.81 -5.57 -14.80
CA TYR A 50 3.55 -5.79 -14.07
C TYR A 50 3.50 -5.01 -12.76
N LEU A 51 4.67 -4.81 -12.15
CA LEU A 51 4.83 -4.09 -10.90
C LEU A 51 4.69 -2.60 -11.10
N VAL A 52 5.27 -2.07 -12.19
CA VAL A 52 5.12 -0.65 -12.54
C VAL A 52 3.64 -0.33 -12.79
N VAL A 53 2.94 -1.17 -13.55
CA VAL A 53 1.50 -0.98 -13.81
C VAL A 53 0.70 -1.06 -12.50
N PHE A 54 0.99 -2.06 -11.66
CA PHE A 54 0.34 -2.18 -10.35
C PHE A 54 0.59 -0.95 -9.47
N CYS A 55 1.82 -0.47 -9.37
CA CYS A 55 2.15 0.71 -8.57
C CYS A 55 1.45 1.96 -9.12
N LEU A 56 1.42 2.17 -10.44
CA LEU A 56 0.76 3.32 -11.05
C LEU A 56 -0.75 3.33 -10.75
N VAL A 57 -1.42 2.20 -10.95
CA VAL A 57 -2.88 2.12 -10.77
C VAL A 57 -3.26 2.10 -9.28
N TYR A 58 -2.58 1.28 -8.48
CA TYR A 58 -2.93 1.09 -7.07
C TYR A 58 -2.48 2.27 -6.20
N VAL A 59 -1.20 2.66 -6.25
CA VAL A 59 -0.70 3.80 -5.46
C VAL A 59 -1.30 5.10 -5.97
N GLY A 60 -1.52 5.23 -7.28
CA GLY A 60 -2.26 6.35 -7.87
C GLY A 60 -3.70 6.42 -7.35
N GLY A 61 -4.41 5.29 -7.29
CA GLY A 61 -5.76 5.22 -6.71
C GLY A 61 -5.80 5.61 -5.23
N VAL A 62 -4.84 5.13 -4.43
CA VAL A 62 -4.73 5.50 -3.00
C VAL A 62 -4.43 7.00 -2.84
N TYR A 63 -3.63 7.60 -3.73
CA TYR A 63 -3.36 9.03 -3.71
C TYR A 63 -4.63 9.88 -3.99
N VAL A 64 -5.48 9.45 -4.94
CA VAL A 64 -6.77 10.11 -5.19
C VAL A 64 -7.68 10.02 -3.96
N LEU A 65 -7.73 8.88 -3.28
CA LEU A 65 -8.47 8.71 -2.03
C LEU A 65 -7.92 9.63 -0.93
N PHE A 66 -6.60 9.74 -0.84
CA PHE A 66 -5.94 10.63 0.13
C PHE A 66 -6.32 12.09 -0.10
N ILE A 67 -6.31 12.57 -1.36
CA ILE A 67 -6.76 13.91 -1.71
C ILE A 67 -8.23 14.10 -1.31
N PHE A 68 -9.10 13.15 -1.68
CA PHE A 68 -10.52 13.22 -1.37
C PHE A 68 -10.77 13.38 0.15
N VAL A 69 -10.09 12.56 0.96
CA VAL A 69 -10.14 12.64 2.43
C VAL A 69 -9.64 14.00 2.91
N SER A 70 -8.50 14.47 2.40
CA SER A 70 -7.88 15.73 2.84
C SER A 70 -8.79 16.94 2.61
N ILE A 71 -9.63 16.91 1.57
CA ILE A 71 -10.60 17.98 1.26
C ILE A 71 -11.81 17.93 2.20
N HIS A 72 -12.29 16.74 2.57
CA HIS A 72 -13.53 16.57 3.36
C HIS A 72 -13.29 16.59 4.87
N THR A 73 -12.07 16.30 5.30
CA THR A 73 -11.60 16.46 6.68
C THR A 73 -10.37 17.38 6.67
N PRO A 74 -10.54 18.68 6.40
CA PRO A 74 -9.44 19.62 6.52
C PRO A 74 -8.93 19.57 7.97
N ASN A 75 -7.60 19.49 8.11
CA ASN A 75 -6.95 19.57 9.41
C ASN A 75 -7.42 20.86 10.11
N PRO A 76 -7.91 20.81 11.36
CA PRO A 76 -8.19 22.02 12.12
C PRO A 76 -6.93 22.88 12.32
#